data_AF-Q66FR6-F1
#
_entry.id   AF-Q66FR6-F1
#
_cell.length_a   1.000
_cell.length_b   1.000
_cell.length_c   1.000
_cell.angle_alpha   90.00
_cell.angle_beta   90.00
_cell.angle_gamma   90.00
#
_symmetry.space_group_name_H-M   'P 1'
#
loop_
_entity.id
_entity.type
_entity.pdbx_description
1 polymer ?
#
loop_
_entity_poly.entity_id
_entity_poly.type
_entity_poly.pdbx_seq_one_letter_code
_entity_poly.pdbx_strand_id
1 'polypeptide(L)'
;MQPYLIPAMPVTISEEIKKSRFITLLAHTCGVNEAKDFIQQVKQQHPTARHHCWAFVAGPPTDSQQLGFSDDGEPSGTAGKPILAQLMGSDIGEITAVVVRYYGGIKLGTGGLVKAYGSGVQQALKQVAVKYKVPQVEYTLQCDYAQLAMVEMLLQQVEGQILRGEYTELVTLHLTLPATQASQVGDKLRDLSRGTLQLTPIS
;
A
#
# COMPACT_ATOMS: atom_id res chain seq x y z
N MET A 1 13.91 1.74 -6.70
CA MET A 1 13.05 1.84 -5.50
C MET A 1 13.62 0.97 -4.39
N GLN A 2 13.53 1.38 -3.13
CA GLN A 2 14.02 0.58 -2.00
C GLN A 2 12.90 -0.28 -1.41
N PRO A 3 13.22 -1.43 -0.80
CA PRO A 3 12.27 -2.18 0.01
C PRO A 3 11.67 -1.31 1.12
N TYR A 4 10.39 -1.49 1.39
CA TYR A 4 9.68 -0.78 2.47
C TYR A 4 8.81 -1.72 3.28
N LEU A 5 8.37 -1.25 4.45
CA LEU A 5 7.51 -2.02 5.35
C LEU A 5 6.04 -1.91 4.92
N ILE A 6 5.33 -3.03 4.96
CA ILE A 6 3.87 -3.11 4.80
C ILE A 6 3.27 -3.90 5.97
N PRO A 7 1.99 -3.71 6.32
CA PRO A 7 1.34 -4.53 7.34
C PRO A 7 1.29 -6.00 6.90
N ALA A 8 1.61 -6.91 7.81
CA ALA A 8 1.55 -8.35 7.58
C ALA A 8 0.15 -8.92 7.90
N MET A 9 -0.56 -8.29 8.84
CA MET A 9 -1.89 -8.69 9.30
C MET A 9 -2.72 -7.44 9.68
N PRO A 10 -4.05 -7.50 9.59
CA PRO A 10 -4.90 -6.42 10.06
C PRO A 10 -4.85 -6.31 11.60
N VAL A 11 -5.04 -5.09 12.10
CA VAL A 11 -5.11 -4.79 13.54
C VAL A 11 -6.43 -4.11 13.84
N THR A 12 -7.07 -4.47 14.95
CA THR A 12 -8.26 -3.78 15.46
C THR A 12 -8.11 -3.53 16.94
N ILE A 13 -8.32 -2.28 17.34
CA ILE A 13 -8.36 -1.88 18.75
C ILE A 13 -9.63 -1.08 19.03
N SER A 14 -10.09 -1.10 20.28
CA SER A 14 -11.23 -0.29 20.70
C SER A 14 -10.91 0.44 22.00
N GLU A 15 -11.28 1.71 22.04
CA GLU A 15 -11.11 2.59 23.20
C GLU A 15 -12.42 3.31 23.53
N GLU A 16 -12.66 3.58 24.80
CA GLU A 16 -13.77 4.41 25.25
C GLU A 16 -13.24 5.74 25.81
N ILE A 17 -13.70 6.85 25.25
CA ILE A 17 -13.32 8.20 25.66
C ILE A 17 -14.59 9.03 25.88
N LYS A 18 -14.81 9.45 27.13
CA LYS A 18 -16.01 10.20 27.53
C LYS A 18 -17.31 9.54 27.03
N LYS A 19 -17.47 8.23 27.31
CA LYS A 19 -18.58 7.36 26.87
C LYS A 19 -18.69 7.14 25.36
N SER A 20 -17.87 7.81 24.54
CA SER A 20 -17.82 7.57 23.11
C SER A 20 -16.87 6.41 22.84
N ARG A 21 -17.30 5.44 22.04
CA ARG A 21 -16.46 4.30 21.65
C ARG A 21 -15.81 4.57 20.30
N PHE A 22 -14.50 4.43 20.26
CA PHE A 22 -13.68 4.50 19.06
C PHE A 22 -13.17 3.10 18.75
N ILE A 23 -13.26 2.69 17.50
CA ILE A 23 -12.73 1.40 17.02
C ILE A 23 -11.80 1.74 15.87
N THR A 24 -10.51 1.50 16.06
CA THR A 24 -9.49 1.76 15.04
C THR A 24 -9.14 0.44 14.37
N LEU A 25 -9.30 0.40 13.05
CA LEU A 25 -8.96 -0.74 12.22
C LEU A 25 -7.84 -0.34 11.25
N LEU A 26 -6.76 -1.13 11.22
CA LEU A 26 -5.66 -1.01 10.28
C LEU A 26 -5.62 -2.25 9.39
N ALA A 27 -5.39 -2.07 8.10
CA ALA A 27 -5.21 -3.17 7.16
C ALA A 27 -4.15 -2.84 6.11
N HIS A 28 -3.52 -3.91 5.57
CA HIS A 28 -2.73 -3.84 4.36
C HIS A 28 -3.67 -3.63 3.17
N THR A 29 -3.40 -2.60 2.37
CA THR A 29 -4.17 -2.25 1.18
C THR A 29 -3.22 -1.72 0.11
N CYS A 30 -3.06 -2.46 -0.97
CA CYS A 30 -2.19 -2.12 -2.09
C CYS A 30 -2.94 -1.19 -3.07
N GLY A 31 -2.61 0.09 -3.04
CA GLY A 31 -3.21 1.09 -3.92
C GLY A 31 -4.57 1.63 -3.43
N VAL A 32 -5.05 2.65 -4.14
CA VAL A 32 -6.24 3.42 -3.75
C VAL A 32 -7.53 2.60 -3.82
N ASN A 33 -7.61 1.63 -4.73
CA ASN A 33 -8.81 0.81 -4.90
C ASN A 33 -9.03 -0.12 -3.70
N GLU A 34 -8.01 -0.88 -3.30
CA GLU A 34 -8.09 -1.73 -2.11
C GLU A 34 -8.36 -0.92 -0.83
N ALA A 35 -7.78 0.28 -0.72
CA ALA A 35 -8.06 1.18 0.39
C ALA A 35 -9.55 1.55 0.46
N LYS A 36 -10.16 1.90 -0.69
CA LYS A 36 -11.60 2.22 -0.78
C LYS A 36 -12.48 1.01 -0.48
N ASP A 37 -12.11 -0.17 -0.97
CA ASP A 37 -12.85 -1.41 -0.72
C ASP A 37 -12.86 -1.74 0.77
N PHE A 38 -11.71 -1.63 1.44
CA PHE A 38 -11.62 -1.81 2.90
C PHE A 38 -12.47 -0.79 3.66
N ILE A 39 -12.46 0.49 3.26
CA ILE A 39 -13.31 1.53 3.87
C ILE A 39 -14.80 1.15 3.76
N GLN A 40 -15.24 0.68 2.58
CA GLN A 40 -16.62 0.24 2.39
C GLN A 40 -16.96 -0.99 3.22
N GLN A 41 -16.07 -1.95 3.30
CA GLN A 41 -16.23 -3.14 4.15
C GLN A 41 -16.44 -2.74 5.62
N VAL A 42 -15.64 -1.82 6.16
CA VAL A 42 -15.79 -1.35 7.54
C VAL A 42 -17.11 -0.60 7.74
N LYS A 43 -17.53 0.22 6.76
CA LYS A 43 -18.85 0.89 6.79
C LYS A 43 -20.00 -0.12 6.88
N GLN A 44 -19.93 -1.21 6.13
CA GLN A 44 -20.92 -2.29 6.15
C GLN A 44 -20.92 -3.09 7.46
N GLN A 45 -19.75 -3.29 8.06
CA GLN A 45 -19.62 -3.98 9.36
C GLN A 45 -20.14 -3.14 10.54
N HIS A 46 -20.10 -1.81 10.42
CA HIS A 46 -20.53 -0.87 11.45
C HIS A 46 -21.62 0.09 10.94
N PRO A 47 -22.79 -0.40 10.51
CA PRO A 47 -23.80 0.42 9.83
C PRO A 47 -24.48 1.44 10.75
N THR A 48 -24.45 1.21 12.06
CA THR A 48 -25.06 2.07 13.09
C THR A 48 -24.10 3.14 13.62
N ALA A 49 -22.83 3.12 13.22
CA ALA A 49 -21.89 4.15 13.59
C ALA A 49 -22.16 5.43 12.79
N ARG A 50 -21.94 6.58 13.43
CA ARG A 50 -22.23 7.90 12.82
C ARG A 50 -21.09 8.39 11.93
N HIS A 51 -19.87 7.99 12.25
CA HIS A 51 -18.66 8.44 11.57
C HIS A 51 -17.71 7.25 11.39
N HIS A 52 -17.17 7.14 10.18
CA HIS A 52 -16.12 6.23 9.76
C HIS A 52 -15.01 7.07 9.15
N CYS A 53 -14.29 7.80 9.99
CA CYS A 53 -13.19 8.64 9.55
C CYS A 53 -12.03 7.74 9.11
N TRP A 54 -11.30 8.12 8.07
CA TRP A 54 -10.26 7.26 7.51
C TRP A 54 -9.09 8.06 6.97
N ALA A 55 -7.95 7.38 6.83
CA ALA A 55 -6.82 7.83 6.04
C ALA A 55 -6.07 6.62 5.48
N PHE A 56 -5.33 6.81 4.40
CA PHE A 56 -4.47 5.79 3.82
C PHE A 56 -3.17 6.37 3.27
N VAL A 57 -2.14 5.51 3.27
CA VAL A 57 -0.93 5.62 2.48
C VAL A 57 -0.97 4.43 1.52
N ALA A 58 -1.46 4.66 0.29
CA ALA A 58 -1.79 3.58 -0.64
C ALA A 58 -0.58 3.06 -1.43
N GLY A 59 0.55 3.77 -1.39
CA GLY A 59 1.80 3.39 -2.05
C GLY A 59 2.95 3.19 -1.07
N PRO A 60 4.20 3.27 -1.57
CA PRO A 60 5.39 3.34 -0.73
C PRO A 60 5.27 4.47 0.30
N PRO A 61 5.88 4.35 1.50
CA PRO A 61 5.79 5.37 2.54
C PRO A 61 6.38 6.73 2.11
N THR A 62 7.28 6.72 1.12
CA THR A 62 7.91 7.92 0.54
C THR A 62 7.10 8.55 -0.60
N ASP A 63 6.03 7.89 -1.07
CA ASP A 63 5.20 8.37 -2.18
C ASP A 63 4.05 9.24 -1.66
N SER A 64 4.18 10.55 -1.83
CA SER A 64 3.18 11.52 -1.40
C SER A 64 1.98 11.65 -2.35
N GLN A 65 2.02 11.04 -3.54
CA GLN A 65 0.95 11.13 -4.53
C GLN A 65 -0.24 10.21 -4.21
N GLN A 66 -0.05 9.25 -3.30
CA GLN A 66 -1.04 8.21 -2.99
C GLN A 66 -1.55 8.31 -1.55
N LEU A 67 -1.77 9.53 -1.08
CA LEU A 67 -2.32 9.81 0.24
C LEU A 67 -3.80 10.21 0.13
N GLY A 68 -4.61 9.81 1.12
CA GLY A 68 -6.01 10.21 1.21
C GLY A 68 -6.52 10.19 2.63
N PHE A 69 -7.50 11.04 2.93
CA PHE A 69 -8.17 11.05 4.24
C PHE A 69 -9.59 11.63 4.14
N SER A 70 -10.41 11.35 5.15
CA SER A 70 -11.74 11.94 5.32
C SER A 70 -12.13 12.06 6.79
N ASP A 71 -12.78 13.17 7.12
CA ASP A 71 -13.39 13.39 8.43
C ASP A 71 -14.80 12.77 8.56
N ASP A 72 -15.41 12.29 7.47
CA ASP A 72 -16.71 11.59 7.45
C ASP A 72 -17.81 12.26 8.33
N GLY A 73 -17.92 13.59 8.24
CA GLY A 73 -18.91 14.39 8.97
C GLY A 73 -18.48 14.87 10.36
N GLU A 74 -17.29 14.51 10.83
CA GLU A 74 -16.65 15.22 11.95
C GLU A 74 -16.24 16.65 11.54
N PRO A 75 -15.99 17.55 12.51
CA PRO A 75 -15.45 18.87 12.21
C PRO A 75 -14.17 18.78 11.36
N SER A 76 -14.07 19.65 10.36
CA SER A 76 -12.99 19.63 9.37
C SER A 76 -11.60 19.61 10.03
N GLY A 77 -10.77 18.65 9.61
CA GLY A 77 -9.40 18.45 10.07
C GLY A 77 -9.26 17.86 11.46
N THR A 78 -10.34 17.39 12.09
CA THR A 78 -10.28 16.84 13.47
C THR A 78 -10.15 15.32 13.54
N ALA A 79 -10.32 14.62 12.42
CA ALA A 79 -10.23 13.16 12.37
C ALA A 79 -9.27 12.67 11.29
N GLY A 80 -9.56 12.92 10.01
CA GLY A 80 -8.79 12.39 8.88
C GLY A 80 -7.33 12.84 8.87
N LYS A 81 -7.07 14.14 9.11
CA LYS A 81 -5.70 14.68 9.19
C LYS A 81 -4.87 14.04 10.32
N PRO A 82 -5.37 13.97 11.58
CA PRO A 82 -4.69 13.24 12.65
C PRO A 82 -4.38 11.78 12.34
N ILE A 83 -5.32 11.06 11.70
CA ILE A 83 -5.12 9.66 11.29
C ILE A 83 -3.97 9.59 10.27
N LEU A 84 -4.02 10.41 9.21
CA LEU A 84 -3.00 10.43 8.16
C LEU A 84 -1.62 10.75 8.72
N ALA A 85 -1.51 11.72 9.63
CA ALA A 85 -0.24 12.11 10.24
C ALA A 85 0.44 10.94 10.98
N GLN A 86 -0.34 10.07 11.64
CA GLN A 86 0.21 8.88 12.29
C GLN A 86 0.68 7.83 11.27
N LEU A 87 -0.07 7.63 10.19
CA LEU A 87 0.33 6.70 9.13
C LEU A 87 1.62 7.16 8.44
N MET A 88 1.70 8.43 8.06
CA MET A 88 2.90 9.01 7.44
C MET A 88 4.11 8.95 8.38
N GLY A 89 3.92 9.18 9.68
CA GLY A 89 4.99 9.10 10.67
C GLY A 89 5.42 7.68 11.04
N SER A 90 4.78 6.65 10.49
CA SER A 90 5.10 5.24 10.80
C SER A 90 6.11 4.61 9.84
N ASP A 91 6.42 5.25 8.71
CA ASP A 91 7.23 4.70 7.61
C ASP A 91 6.74 3.34 7.08
N ILE A 92 5.45 3.03 7.24
CA ILE A 92 4.77 1.87 6.68
C ILE A 92 3.95 2.29 5.45
N GLY A 93 4.18 1.63 4.32
CA GLY A 93 3.41 1.81 3.09
C GLY A 93 2.23 0.85 2.98
N GLU A 94 1.38 1.08 1.97
CA GLU A 94 0.20 0.25 1.66
C GLU A 94 -0.69 -0.02 2.88
N ILE A 95 -0.97 1.02 3.66
CA ILE A 95 -1.72 0.93 4.90
C ILE A 95 -2.93 1.85 4.87
N THR A 96 -4.09 1.31 5.25
CA THR A 96 -5.32 2.07 5.46
C THR A 96 -5.77 1.96 6.91
N ALA A 97 -6.18 3.09 7.46
CA ALA A 97 -6.81 3.20 8.77
C ALA A 97 -8.26 3.68 8.64
N VAL A 98 -9.16 3.00 9.34
CA VAL A 98 -10.55 3.45 9.53
C VAL A 98 -10.83 3.50 11.02
N VAL A 99 -11.30 4.64 11.50
CA VAL A 99 -11.72 4.85 12.88
C VAL A 99 -13.23 5.03 12.91
N VAL A 100 -13.91 4.04 13.47
CA VAL A 100 -15.36 4.02 13.66
C VAL A 100 -15.68 4.65 14.99
N ARG A 101 -16.61 5.60 15.00
CA ARG A 101 -17.04 6.28 16.23
C ARG A 101 -18.52 6.06 16.52
N TYR A 102 -18.78 5.59 17.73
CA TYR A 102 -20.10 5.60 18.36
C TYR A 102 -20.17 6.73 19.39
N TYR A 103 -21.11 7.66 19.21
CA TYR A 103 -21.25 8.83 20.08
C TYR A 103 -21.84 8.46 21.45
N GLY A 104 -21.15 8.88 22.52
CA GLY A 104 -21.51 8.56 23.91
C GLY A 104 -22.38 9.57 24.64
N GLY A 105 -22.92 10.58 23.95
CA GLY A 105 -23.70 11.65 24.60
C GLY A 105 -22.88 12.84 25.11
N ILE A 106 -21.54 12.73 25.19
CA ILE A 106 -20.65 13.79 25.68
C ILE A 106 -19.77 14.32 24.54
N LYS A 107 -19.75 15.64 24.36
CA LYS A 107 -18.89 16.30 23.36
C LYS A 107 -17.42 16.31 23.82
N LEU A 108 -16.51 15.98 22.91
CA LEU A 108 -15.06 15.96 23.18
C LEU A 108 -14.39 17.33 22.94
N GLY A 109 -15.00 18.19 22.11
CA GLY A 109 -14.34 19.39 21.57
C GLY A 109 -13.33 19.04 20.48
N THR A 110 -12.89 20.02 19.69
CA THR A 110 -12.00 19.80 18.53
C THR A 110 -10.67 19.18 18.92
N GLY A 111 -10.00 19.70 19.96
CA GLY A 111 -8.75 19.13 20.45
C GLY A 111 -8.89 17.72 21.03
N GLY A 112 -10.06 17.42 21.63
CA GLY A 112 -10.36 16.08 22.13
C GLY A 112 -10.53 15.05 21.01
N LEU A 113 -11.16 15.45 19.89
CA LEU A 113 -11.29 14.60 18.70
C LEU A 113 -9.95 14.33 18.05
N VAL A 114 -9.16 15.39 17.82
CA VAL A 114 -7.80 15.27 17.26
C VAL A 114 -6.97 14.28 18.06
N LYS A 115 -7.00 14.39 19.39
CA LYS A 115 -6.29 13.47 20.28
C LYS A 115 -6.83 12.04 20.17
N ALA A 116 -8.14 11.85 20.20
CA ALA A 116 -8.77 10.52 20.15
C ALA A 116 -8.45 9.77 18.84
N TYR A 117 -8.63 10.43 17.69
CA TYR A 117 -8.36 9.82 16.39
C TYR A 117 -6.87 9.54 16.19
N GLY A 118 -5.99 10.48 16.56
CA GLY A 118 -4.55 10.27 16.48
C GLY A 118 -4.04 9.18 17.44
N SER A 119 -4.45 9.21 18.71
CA SER A 119 -3.96 8.24 19.70
C SER A 119 -4.42 6.82 19.41
N GLY A 120 -5.63 6.65 18.88
CA GLY A 120 -6.13 5.33 18.49
C GLY A 120 -5.27 4.70 17.39
N VAL A 121 -4.96 5.46 16.33
CA VAL A 121 -4.08 4.99 15.25
C VAL A 121 -2.68 4.72 15.78
N GLN A 122 -2.13 5.60 16.61
CA GLN A 122 -0.82 5.40 17.22
C GLN A 122 -0.74 4.11 18.04
N GLN A 123 -1.78 3.78 18.81
CA GLN A 123 -1.84 2.55 19.59
C GLN A 123 -2.00 1.32 18.70
N ALA A 124 -2.79 1.42 17.62
CA ALA A 124 -2.96 0.33 16.67
C ALA A 124 -1.63 0.04 15.95
N LEU A 125 -0.89 1.06 15.52
CA LEU A 125 0.40 0.94 14.85
C LEU A 125 1.44 0.20 15.72
N LYS A 126 1.43 0.38 17.04
CA LYS A 126 2.30 -0.36 17.96
C LYS A 126 2.06 -1.87 17.97
N GLN A 127 0.90 -2.33 17.50
CA GLN A 127 0.52 -3.74 17.44
C GLN A 127 0.62 -4.30 16.01
N VAL A 128 0.94 -3.48 15.01
CA VAL A 128 1.06 -3.93 13.62
C VAL A 128 2.32 -4.77 13.46
N ALA A 129 2.12 -6.04 13.12
CA ALA A 129 3.19 -6.86 12.57
C ALA A 129 3.49 -6.39 11.13
N VAL A 130 4.77 -6.18 10.81
CA VAL A 130 5.22 -5.69 9.50
C VAL A 130 6.07 -6.72 8.77
N LYS A 131 6.09 -6.63 7.44
CA LYS A 131 7.01 -7.37 6.58
C LYS A 131 7.59 -6.45 5.52
N TYR A 132 8.76 -6.80 5.00
CA TYR A 132 9.36 -6.09 3.87
C TYR A 132 8.64 -6.46 2.57
N LYS A 133 8.32 -5.46 1.76
CA LYS A 133 7.93 -5.60 0.37
C LYS A 133 9.06 -5.06 -0.52
N VAL A 134 9.49 -5.88 -1.47
CA VAL A 134 10.39 -5.41 -2.54
C VAL A 134 9.52 -4.90 -3.69
N PRO A 135 9.67 -3.62 -4.10
CA PRO A 135 8.91 -3.09 -5.21
C PRO A 135 9.25 -3.85 -6.49
N GLN A 136 8.22 -4.16 -7.27
CA GLN A 136 8.36 -4.70 -8.62
C GLN A 136 8.41 -3.52 -9.59
N VAL A 137 9.35 -3.55 -10.53
CA VAL A 137 9.52 -2.52 -11.56
C VAL A 137 9.23 -3.14 -12.91
N GLU A 138 8.43 -2.44 -13.72
CA GLU A 138 8.02 -2.89 -15.04
C GLU A 138 9.05 -2.51 -16.12
N TYR A 139 9.31 -3.47 -16.99
CA TYR A 139 10.20 -3.33 -18.14
C TYR A 139 9.54 -3.93 -19.39
N THR A 140 9.92 -3.40 -20.54
CA THR A 140 9.80 -4.09 -21.82
C THR A 140 11.12 -4.74 -22.21
N LEU A 141 11.04 -5.94 -22.76
CA LEU A 141 12.15 -6.66 -23.36
C LEU A 141 11.72 -7.21 -24.72
N GLN A 142 12.48 -6.89 -25.76
CA GLN A 142 12.28 -7.48 -27.08
C GLN A 142 13.30 -8.61 -27.29
N CYS A 143 12.84 -9.77 -27.74
CA CYS A 143 13.68 -10.95 -27.92
C CYS A 143 13.21 -11.83 -29.09
N ASP A 144 14.11 -12.69 -29.57
CA ASP A 144 13.76 -13.75 -30.53
C ASP A 144 13.06 -14.91 -29.82
N TYR A 145 12.25 -15.68 -30.54
CA TYR A 145 11.61 -16.89 -30.00
C TYR A 145 12.63 -17.89 -29.41
N ALA A 146 13.82 -17.97 -29.99
CA ALA A 146 14.90 -18.85 -29.49
C ALA A 146 15.44 -18.41 -28.12
N GLN A 147 15.27 -17.14 -27.74
CA GLN A 147 15.75 -16.56 -26.48
C GLN A 147 14.68 -16.60 -25.38
N LEU A 148 13.42 -16.84 -25.73
CA LEU A 148 12.28 -16.77 -24.80
C LEU A 148 12.47 -17.67 -23.57
N ALA A 149 12.81 -18.94 -23.78
CA ALA A 149 13.02 -19.90 -22.69
C ALA A 149 14.14 -19.47 -21.73
N MET A 150 15.19 -18.83 -22.24
CA MET A 150 16.29 -18.31 -21.43
C MET A 150 15.83 -17.13 -20.57
N VAL A 151 15.04 -16.22 -21.15
CA VAL A 151 14.46 -15.08 -20.43
C VAL A 151 13.54 -15.58 -19.31
N GLU A 152 12.64 -16.51 -19.61
CA GLU A 152 11.72 -17.09 -18.63
C GLU A 152 12.45 -17.74 -17.45
N MET A 153 13.48 -18.55 -17.71
CA MET A 153 14.30 -19.14 -16.64
C MET A 153 15.00 -18.08 -15.79
N LEU A 154 15.53 -17.02 -16.42
CA LEU A 154 16.20 -15.95 -15.68
C LEU A 154 15.22 -15.19 -14.78
N LEU A 155 14.00 -14.91 -15.26
CA LEU A 155 12.96 -14.27 -14.47
C LEU A 155 12.55 -15.12 -13.27
N GLN A 156 12.39 -16.44 -13.46
CA GLN A 156 12.04 -17.36 -12.37
C GLN A 156 13.07 -17.36 -11.23
N GLN A 157 14.37 -17.21 -11.54
CA GLN A 157 15.44 -17.17 -10.53
C GLN A 157 15.41 -15.93 -9.64
N VAL A 158 14.75 -14.87 -10.07
CA VAL A 158 14.75 -13.57 -9.39
C VAL A 158 13.34 -13.12 -9.01
N GLU A 159 12.37 -14.03 -8.98
CA GLU A 159 10.96 -13.71 -8.71
C GLU A 159 10.38 -12.64 -9.67
N GLY A 160 10.92 -12.57 -10.89
CA GLY A 160 10.37 -11.78 -11.97
C GLY A 160 9.19 -12.47 -12.63
N GLN A 161 8.30 -11.69 -13.25
CA GLN A 161 7.10 -12.21 -13.91
C GLN A 161 6.93 -11.60 -15.29
N ILE A 162 6.42 -12.37 -16.24
CA ILE A 162 5.94 -11.83 -17.51
C ILE A 162 4.49 -11.44 -17.30
N LEU A 163 4.18 -10.15 -17.42
CA LEU A 163 2.83 -9.62 -17.31
C LEU A 163 2.04 -9.82 -18.61
N ARG A 164 2.71 -9.62 -19.74
CA ARG A 164 2.12 -9.72 -21.08
C ARG A 164 3.20 -10.04 -22.10
N GLY A 165 2.88 -10.87 -23.09
CA GLY A 165 3.74 -11.14 -24.24
C GLY A 165 3.00 -10.84 -25.55
N GLU A 166 3.69 -10.17 -26.47
CA GLU A 166 3.22 -9.93 -27.83
C GLU A 166 4.12 -10.71 -28.79
N TYR A 167 3.51 -11.66 -29.49
CA TYR A 167 4.23 -12.63 -30.32
C TYR A 167 4.02 -12.28 -31.80
N THR A 168 4.95 -11.51 -32.36
CA THR A 168 4.94 -11.10 -33.77
C THR A 168 6.16 -11.70 -34.50
N GLU A 169 6.83 -10.96 -35.38
CA GLU A 169 8.13 -11.37 -35.91
C GLU A 169 9.19 -11.46 -34.80
N LEU A 170 9.14 -10.51 -33.86
CA LEU A 170 9.87 -10.52 -32.60
C LEU A 170 8.90 -10.61 -31.43
N VAL A 171 9.38 -11.15 -30.32
CA VAL A 171 8.60 -11.28 -29.09
C VAL A 171 8.86 -10.05 -28.23
N THR A 172 7.81 -9.30 -27.91
CA THR A 172 7.87 -8.18 -26.96
C THR A 172 7.24 -8.62 -25.65
N LEU A 173 8.04 -8.66 -24.59
CA LEU A 173 7.61 -9.03 -23.25
C LEU A 173 7.49 -7.78 -22.40
N HIS A 174 6.34 -7.62 -21.76
CA HIS A 174 6.15 -6.76 -20.60
C HIS A 174 6.36 -7.62 -19.37
N LEU A 175 7.32 -7.25 -18.54
CA LEU A 175 7.75 -8.04 -17.39
C LEU A 175 8.00 -7.18 -16.17
N THR A 176 7.94 -7.79 -15.00
CA THR A 176 8.31 -7.20 -13.73
C THR A 176 9.55 -7.85 -13.16
N LEU A 177 10.36 -7.04 -12.50
CA LEU A 177 11.54 -7.47 -11.76
C LEU A 177 11.56 -6.81 -10.39
N PRO A 178 12.02 -7.51 -9.33
CA PRO A 178 12.32 -6.83 -8.09
C PRO A 178 13.32 -5.69 -8.34
N ALA A 179 13.01 -4.51 -7.82
CA ALA A 179 13.83 -3.31 -8.03
C ALA A 179 15.30 -3.51 -7.62
N THR A 180 15.56 -4.41 -6.67
CA THR A 180 16.90 -4.77 -6.19
C THR A 180 17.67 -5.65 -7.15
N GLN A 181 17.00 -6.40 -8.04
CA GLN A 181 17.58 -7.36 -8.96
C GLN A 181 17.67 -6.85 -10.41
N ALA A 182 16.93 -5.79 -10.74
CA ALA A 182 16.80 -5.30 -12.12
C ALA A 182 18.15 -5.03 -12.82
N SER A 183 19.12 -4.41 -12.14
CA SER A 183 20.45 -4.17 -12.72
C SER A 183 21.18 -5.49 -13.04
N GLN A 184 21.21 -6.42 -12.09
CA GLN A 184 21.89 -7.69 -12.25
C GLN A 184 21.27 -8.53 -13.37
N VAL A 185 19.95 -8.52 -13.50
CA VAL A 185 19.23 -9.20 -14.58
C VAL A 185 19.55 -8.56 -15.93
N GLY A 186 19.58 -7.22 -16.00
CA GLY A 186 19.96 -6.49 -17.21
C GLY A 186 21.36 -6.84 -17.70
N ASP A 187 22.32 -6.93 -16.78
CA ASP A 187 23.70 -7.32 -17.11
C ASP A 187 23.78 -8.78 -17.58
N LYS A 188 23.11 -9.72 -16.88
CA LYS A 188 23.05 -11.12 -17.30
C LYS A 188 22.41 -11.31 -18.68
N LEU A 189 21.33 -10.57 -18.98
CA LEU A 189 20.68 -10.64 -20.29
C LEU A 189 21.64 -10.18 -21.40
N ARG A 190 22.38 -9.10 -21.17
CA ARG A 190 23.39 -8.60 -22.13
C ARG A 190 24.51 -9.61 -22.33
N ASP A 191 25.02 -10.21 -21.25
CA ASP A 191 26.11 -11.18 -21.34
C ASP A 191 25.70 -12.44 -22.10
N LEU A 192 24.54 -13.00 -21.76
CA LEU A 192 24.03 -14.23 -22.38
C LEU A 192 23.66 -14.05 -23.86
N SER A 193 23.25 -12.84 -24.24
CA SER A 193 22.80 -12.55 -25.60
C SER A 193 23.87 -11.83 -26.45
N ARG A 194 25.08 -11.64 -25.93
CA ARG A 194 26.15 -10.85 -26.58
C ARG A 194 25.71 -9.41 -26.91
N GLY A 195 24.89 -8.81 -26.04
CA GLY A 195 24.46 -7.41 -26.06
C GLY A 195 23.16 -7.12 -26.80
N THR A 196 22.51 -8.13 -27.41
CA THR A 196 21.27 -7.94 -28.17
C THR A 196 20.01 -7.72 -27.31
N LEU A 197 19.98 -8.23 -26.08
CA LEU A 197 18.84 -8.13 -25.17
C LEU A 197 19.04 -6.95 -24.21
N GLN A 198 18.05 -6.08 -24.15
CA GLN A 198 18.06 -4.90 -23.28
C GLN A 198 16.71 -4.69 -22.61
N LEU A 199 16.75 -4.55 -21.29
CA LEU A 199 15.60 -4.11 -20.51
C LEU A 199 15.38 -2.62 -20.71
N THR A 200 14.18 -2.24 -21.13
CA THR A 200 13.76 -0.83 -21.25
C THR A 200 12.69 -0.56 -20.18
N PRO A 201 12.86 0.41 -19.28
CA PRO A 201 11.88 0.68 -18.23
C PRO A 201 10.57 1.23 -18.83
N ILE A 202 9.45 0.75 -18.29
CA ILE A 202 8.12 1.33 -18.57
C ILE A 202 7.91 2.46 -17.55
N SER A 203 7.56 3.65 -18.03
CA SER A 203 7.43 4.86 -17.21
C SER A 203 6.13 4.87 -16.42
#